data_AF-A0A538EES7-F1
#
_entry.id   AF-A0A538EES7-F1
#
_cell.length_a   1.000
_cell.length_b   1.000
_cell.length_c   1.000
_cell.angle_alpha   90.00
_cell.angle_beta   90.00
_cell.angle_gamma   90.00
#
_symmetry.space_group_name_H-M   'P 1'
#
loop_
_entity.id
_entity.type
_entity.pdbx_description
1 polymer ?
#
loop_
_entity_poly.entity_id
_entity_poly.type
_entity_poly.pdbx_seq_one_letter_code
_entity_poly.pdbx_strand_id
1 'polypeptide(L)'
;MAPGEHRTPHHPRHPRRRPRQTHRRTGRQRDHHHEQQRHPLHRPLPPLPHGWDRRQHLDPRLRSAAESWRRSSGEPPNRQSSRDTWPVHTWVEHTAELELRVEAADEAAVFAEALAALGELLDDDRAGGEPVERAVALEAADRPALLAAWIDELAYLAETEDLIPLEARAVEVEDGVRLRATVVGRPGRPRHVVKGATYHRLRFAPEGDGYVATVVLDV
;
A
#
# COMPACT_ATOMS: atom_id res chain seq x y z
N MET A 1 -10.16 84.21 -15.52
CA MET A 1 -11.41 84.12 -14.73
C MET A 1 -11.27 82.95 -13.77
N ALA A 2 -11.36 83.28 -12.47
CA ALA A 2 -11.87 82.53 -11.31
C ALA A 2 -11.59 81.01 -11.10
N PRO A 3 -11.52 80.56 -9.83
CA PRO A 3 -10.65 79.49 -9.33
C PRO A 3 -11.43 78.32 -8.68
N GLY A 4 -10.75 77.43 -7.92
CA GLY A 4 -11.45 76.67 -6.88
C GLY A 4 -10.78 75.39 -6.38
N GLU A 5 -9.87 75.53 -5.42
CA GLU A 5 -9.43 74.49 -4.49
C GLU A 5 -10.58 74.00 -3.58
N HIS A 6 -10.48 72.79 -3.00
CA HIS A 6 -10.76 72.45 -1.59
C HIS A 6 -10.48 70.95 -1.36
N ARG A 7 -9.36 70.57 -0.74
CA ARG A 7 -9.18 70.32 0.72
C ARG A 7 -10.17 69.32 1.35
N THR A 8 -9.62 68.14 1.66
CA THR A 8 -10.03 67.09 2.62
C THR A 8 -10.44 67.67 3.98
N PRO A 9 -11.26 66.96 4.81
CA PRO A 9 -10.62 66.27 5.95
C PRO A 9 -11.36 65.05 6.59
N HIS A 10 -10.55 64.26 7.32
CA HIS A 10 -10.76 63.66 8.65
C HIS A 10 -11.89 62.64 8.96
N HIS A 11 -11.41 61.44 9.31
CA HIS A 11 -11.93 60.47 10.30
C HIS A 11 -12.50 61.08 11.61
N PRO A 12 -13.38 60.32 12.30
CA PRO A 12 -13.02 59.77 13.62
C PRO A 12 -13.41 58.28 13.77
N ARG A 13 -12.49 57.39 14.17
CA ARG A 13 -12.24 56.90 15.56
C ARG A 13 -13.38 56.05 16.17
N HIS A 14 -13.16 54.73 16.20
CA HIS A 14 -13.14 53.77 17.34
C HIS A 14 -13.93 54.14 18.64
N PRO A 15 -14.39 53.19 19.52
CA PRO A 15 -13.58 52.03 19.96
C PRO A 15 -14.32 50.80 20.62
N ARG A 16 -13.52 49.80 21.04
CA ARG A 16 -13.70 48.84 22.19
C ARG A 16 -14.63 47.63 21.98
N ARG A 17 -14.35 46.42 22.49
CA ARG A 17 -13.31 45.90 23.41
C ARG A 17 -13.34 44.36 23.37
N ARG A 18 -12.16 43.73 23.53
CA ARG A 18 -11.99 42.31 23.92
C ARG A 18 -12.46 42.07 25.37
N PRO A 19 -12.63 40.81 25.78
CA PRO A 19 -11.61 40.15 26.60
C PRO A 19 -11.34 38.71 26.10
N ARG A 20 -10.10 38.25 25.85
CA ARG A 20 -9.14 37.67 26.83
C ARG A 20 -9.80 36.89 27.97
N GLN A 21 -9.80 35.56 27.87
CA GLN A 21 -9.60 34.69 29.04
C GLN A 21 -8.38 33.80 28.83
N THR A 22 -7.54 33.89 29.84
CA THR A 22 -6.31 33.15 30.10
C THR A 22 -6.57 32.28 31.32
N HIS A 23 -6.42 30.97 31.21
CA HIS A 23 -6.16 30.08 32.35
C HIS A 23 -4.98 29.19 31.97
N ARG A 24 -3.79 29.56 32.42
CA ARG A 24 -3.12 29.13 33.66
C ARG A 24 -2.70 27.67 33.63
N ARG A 25 -1.40 27.51 33.36
CA ARG A 25 -0.53 26.41 33.77
C ARG A 25 -0.67 26.14 35.28
N THR A 26 -0.83 24.86 35.61
CA THR A 26 -0.24 24.15 36.77
C THR A 26 0.22 22.82 36.18
N GLY A 27 1.49 22.42 36.19
CA GLY A 27 2.46 22.56 37.25
C GLY A 27 2.43 21.30 38.13
N ARG A 28 2.93 20.16 37.61
CA ARG A 28 3.55 19.12 38.43
C ARG A 28 4.54 18.30 37.60
N GLN A 29 5.81 18.73 37.69
CA GLN A 29 6.97 17.83 37.71
C GLN A 29 6.81 16.79 38.83
N ARG A 30 7.35 15.60 38.57
CA ARG A 30 7.92 14.56 39.45
C ARG A 30 7.82 13.25 38.66
N ASP A 31 8.79 12.35 38.57
CA ASP A 31 10.17 12.30 39.02
C ASP A 31 10.86 11.29 38.08
N HIS A 32 12.18 11.38 38.00
CA HIS A 32 13.04 10.36 37.41
C HIS A 32 12.72 8.96 37.94
N HIS A 33 12.57 7.98 37.06
CA HIS A 33 13.12 6.64 37.29
C HIS A 33 13.84 6.17 36.03
N HIS A 34 15.16 6.29 36.11
CA HIS A 34 16.11 5.51 35.35
C HIS A 34 16.03 4.10 35.95
N GLU A 35 15.36 3.17 35.27
CA GLU A 35 15.49 1.76 35.61
C GLU A 35 15.74 0.98 34.33
N GLN A 36 17.03 0.91 34.00
CA GLN A 36 17.58 -0.25 33.33
C GLN A 36 17.11 -1.48 34.11
N GLN A 37 16.44 -2.43 33.44
CA GLN A 37 16.51 -3.85 33.79
C GLN A 37 15.78 -4.73 32.76
N ARG A 38 16.61 -5.42 31.95
CA ARG A 38 16.53 -6.86 31.65
C ARG A 38 15.42 -7.39 30.71
N HIS A 39 15.90 -7.84 29.54
CA HIS A 39 15.40 -9.01 28.81
C HIS A 39 14.93 -10.15 29.74
N PRO A 40 13.83 -10.81 29.36
CA PRO A 40 13.88 -12.27 29.10
C PRO A 40 13.19 -12.59 27.75
N LEU A 41 13.89 -13.21 26.80
CA LEU A 41 13.86 -14.66 26.55
C LEU A 41 12.43 -15.27 26.56
N HIS A 42 12.03 -15.74 25.38
CA HIS A 42 11.12 -16.86 25.12
C HIS A 42 9.91 -17.02 26.05
N ARG A 43 8.73 -16.72 25.51
CA ARG A 43 7.45 -17.20 26.05
C ARG A 43 7.41 -18.74 25.91
N PRO A 44 7.31 -19.52 27.00
CA PRO A 44 7.17 -20.97 26.91
C PRO A 44 5.76 -21.35 26.43
N LEU A 45 5.69 -22.38 25.59
CA LEU A 45 4.43 -23.04 25.22
C LEU A 45 3.77 -23.68 26.46
N PRO A 46 2.43 -23.76 26.52
CA PRO A 46 1.74 -24.38 27.64
C PRO A 46 2.09 -25.89 27.74
N PRO A 47 2.16 -26.46 28.95
CA PRO A 47 2.41 -27.89 29.12
C PRO A 47 1.22 -28.70 28.59
N LEU A 48 1.53 -29.81 27.92
CA LEU A 48 0.53 -30.79 27.53
C LEU A 48 -0.04 -31.50 28.77
N PRO A 49 -1.33 -31.87 28.76
CA PRO A 49 -1.93 -32.65 29.83
C PRO A 49 -1.20 -33.99 30.02
N HIS A 50 -0.99 -34.36 31.27
CA HIS A 50 -0.32 -35.61 31.66
C HIS A 50 -1.03 -36.83 31.04
N GLY A 51 -0.29 -37.67 30.32
CA GLY A 51 -0.79 -38.94 29.77
C GLY A 51 -0.98 -39.01 28.25
N TRP A 52 -0.55 -38.02 27.48
CA TRP A 52 -0.68 -38.02 26.01
C TRP A 52 0.53 -38.69 25.33
N ASP A 53 0.44 -40.01 25.09
CA ASP A 53 1.37 -40.79 24.26
C ASP A 53 0.91 -40.81 22.79
N ARG A 54 1.75 -40.32 21.89
CA ARG A 54 1.45 -40.09 20.46
C ARG A 54 1.45 -41.38 19.62
N ARG A 55 1.43 -42.56 20.25
CA ARG A 55 1.53 -43.88 19.60
C ARG A 55 0.26 -44.73 19.64
N GLN A 56 -0.90 -44.19 20.02
CA GLN A 56 -2.09 -45.02 20.27
C GLN A 56 -3.42 -44.58 19.63
N HIS A 57 -3.40 -43.78 18.56
CA HIS A 57 -4.58 -43.68 17.68
C HIS A 57 -4.18 -43.78 16.21
N LEU A 58 -4.01 -45.03 15.78
CA LEU A 58 -3.91 -45.44 14.37
C LEU A 58 -4.88 -46.61 14.16
N ASP A 59 -5.57 -46.51 13.02
CA ASP A 59 -6.71 -47.30 12.56
C ASP A 59 -6.53 -48.84 12.72
N PRO A 60 -7.50 -49.58 13.29
CA PRO A 60 -7.42 -51.03 13.50
C PRO A 60 -7.37 -51.90 12.22
N ARG A 61 -7.58 -51.35 11.02
CA ARG A 61 -7.63 -52.15 9.78
C ARG A 61 -6.27 -52.49 9.14
N LEU A 62 -5.14 -52.07 9.74
CA LEU A 62 -3.80 -52.25 9.17
C LEU A 62 -2.87 -53.19 9.97
N ARG A 63 -3.40 -54.01 10.89
CA ARG A 63 -2.58 -54.96 11.67
C ARG A 63 -2.27 -56.28 10.94
N SER A 64 -3.02 -56.64 9.91
CA SER A 64 -2.89 -57.97 9.27
C SER A 64 -1.72 -58.10 8.28
N ALA A 65 -1.05 -57.00 7.89
CA ALA A 65 0.03 -57.07 6.92
C ALA A 65 1.44 -57.22 7.55
N ALA A 66 1.59 -56.90 8.84
CA ALA A 66 2.89 -56.87 9.52
C ALA A 66 3.32 -58.23 10.13
N GLU A 67 2.45 -59.24 10.07
CA GLU A 67 2.72 -60.59 10.62
C GLU A 67 3.13 -61.61 9.56
N SER A 68 2.87 -61.34 8.27
CA SER A 68 3.25 -62.25 7.18
C SER A 68 4.74 -62.16 6.79
N TRP A 69 5.39 -61.02 7.05
CA TRP A 69 6.79 -60.77 6.65
C TRP A 69 7.84 -61.24 7.66
N ARG A 70 7.42 -61.61 8.88
CA ARG A 70 8.34 -62.05 9.95
C ARG A 70 8.77 -63.52 9.84
N ARG A 71 8.53 -64.15 8.69
CA ARG A 71 8.69 -65.61 8.49
C ARG A 71 9.53 -66.01 7.26
N SER A 72 10.32 -65.10 6.68
CA SER A 72 11.33 -65.46 5.67
C SER A 72 12.64 -64.69 5.87
N SER A 73 13.53 -65.34 6.60
CA SER A 73 15.01 -65.34 6.60
C SER A 73 15.79 -64.43 5.63
N GLY A 74 16.84 -63.78 6.15
CA GLY A 74 18.10 -63.50 5.39
C GLY A 74 18.69 -62.07 5.49
N GLU A 75 19.81 -61.94 6.22
CA GLU A 75 20.87 -60.89 6.18
C GLU A 75 20.60 -59.39 6.53
N PRO A 76 21.52 -58.71 7.27
CA PRO A 76 21.62 -57.25 7.35
C PRO A 76 22.80 -56.71 6.50
N PRO A 77 22.98 -55.38 6.37
CA PRO A 77 22.13 -54.41 5.71
C PRO A 77 22.83 -53.82 4.47
N ASN A 78 22.19 -53.78 3.29
CA ASN A 78 22.66 -52.86 2.25
C ASN A 78 22.08 -51.47 2.51
N ARG A 79 22.96 -50.56 2.92
CA ARG A 79 22.70 -49.17 3.27
C ARG A 79 22.45 -48.36 1.99
N GLN A 80 21.36 -48.63 1.28
CA GLN A 80 20.79 -47.70 0.32
C GLN A 80 19.38 -47.33 0.81
N SER A 81 19.33 -46.23 1.56
CA SER A 81 18.10 -45.52 1.87
C SER A 81 17.41 -45.13 0.56
N SER A 82 16.48 -45.97 0.12
CA SER A 82 15.40 -45.56 -0.76
C SER A 82 14.67 -44.44 -0.03
N ARG A 83 14.98 -43.22 -0.45
CA ARG A 83 14.53 -41.94 0.09
C ARG A 83 13.07 -42.04 0.52
N ASP A 84 12.85 -42.00 1.83
CA ASP A 84 11.60 -41.51 2.40
C ASP A 84 11.40 -40.10 1.81
N THR A 85 10.59 -39.98 0.76
CA THR A 85 10.28 -38.70 0.13
C THR A 85 9.33 -37.95 1.07
N TRP A 86 9.92 -37.30 2.06
CA TRP A 86 9.24 -36.26 2.83
C TRP A 86 8.87 -35.11 1.90
N PRO A 87 7.75 -34.40 2.15
CA PRO A 87 7.45 -33.20 1.41
C PRO A 87 8.55 -32.15 1.66
N VAL A 88 9.28 -31.80 0.60
CA VAL A 88 10.25 -30.70 0.59
C VAL A 88 9.53 -29.48 0.02
N HIS A 89 9.58 -28.36 0.74
CA HIS A 89 9.19 -27.07 0.20
C HIS A 89 10.46 -26.23 0.02
N THR A 90 10.51 -25.48 -1.08
CA THR A 90 11.57 -24.52 -1.39
C THR A 90 10.90 -23.22 -1.83
N TRP A 91 11.29 -22.12 -1.19
CA TRP A 91 10.89 -20.79 -1.62
C TRP A 91 11.78 -20.35 -2.78
N VAL A 92 11.19 -19.83 -3.84
CA VAL A 92 11.90 -19.21 -4.96
C VAL A 92 11.40 -17.78 -5.10
N GLU A 93 12.32 -16.86 -5.34
CA GLU A 93 12.01 -15.44 -5.47
C GLU A 93 11.62 -15.13 -6.91
N HIS A 94 10.48 -14.46 -7.09
CA HIS A 94 10.05 -13.94 -8.37
C HIS A 94 9.44 -12.56 -8.15
N THR A 95 10.22 -11.51 -8.38
CA THR A 95 9.76 -10.13 -8.31
C THR A 95 9.76 -9.56 -9.72
N ALA A 96 8.58 -9.55 -10.35
CA ALA A 96 8.35 -8.72 -11.52
C ALA A 96 7.96 -7.34 -11.00
N GLU A 97 8.94 -6.45 -10.82
CA GLU A 97 8.72 -5.08 -10.35
C GLU A 97 9.04 -4.09 -11.47
N LEU A 98 8.26 -3.01 -11.56
CA LEU A 98 8.48 -1.90 -12.47
C LEU A 98 8.50 -0.58 -11.71
N GLU A 99 9.56 0.21 -11.85
CA GLU A 99 9.65 1.54 -11.25
C GLU A 99 9.14 2.59 -12.25
N LEU A 100 8.08 3.31 -11.88
CA LEU A 100 7.58 4.47 -12.59
C LEU A 100 8.14 5.74 -11.94
N ARG A 101 8.79 6.58 -12.74
CA ARG A 101 9.23 7.93 -12.34
C ARG A 101 8.49 8.97 -13.18
N VAL A 102 7.89 9.95 -12.51
CA VAL A 102 7.14 11.04 -13.13
C VAL A 102 7.74 12.38 -12.71
N GLU A 103 7.90 13.30 -13.67
CA GLU A 103 8.30 14.68 -13.43
C GLU A 103 7.28 15.60 -14.09
N ALA A 104 6.70 16.55 -13.34
CA ALA A 104 5.65 17.42 -13.85
C ALA A 104 5.64 18.80 -13.18
N ALA A 105 4.94 19.76 -13.77
CA ALA A 105 4.90 21.14 -13.30
C ALA A 105 4.15 21.32 -11.97
N ASP A 106 3.16 20.48 -11.69
CA ASP A 106 2.35 20.54 -10.47
C ASP A 106 1.85 19.14 -10.04
N GLU A 107 1.25 19.06 -8.85
CA GLU A 107 0.78 17.79 -8.29
C GLU A 107 -0.28 17.12 -9.16
N ALA A 108 -1.23 17.89 -9.72
CA ALA A 108 -2.30 17.36 -10.56
C ALA A 108 -1.73 16.73 -11.85
N ALA A 109 -0.72 17.37 -12.44
CA ALA A 109 -0.02 16.85 -13.60
C ALA A 109 0.73 15.55 -13.30
N VAL A 110 1.29 15.37 -12.09
CA VAL A 110 1.90 14.09 -11.68
C VAL A 110 0.86 12.96 -11.69
N PHE A 111 -0.33 13.19 -11.14
CA PHE A 111 -1.38 12.16 -11.11
C PHE A 111 -1.93 11.83 -12.51
N ALA A 112 -2.09 12.85 -13.36
CA ALA A 112 -2.50 12.65 -14.75
C ALA A 112 -1.47 11.85 -15.56
N GLU A 113 -0.18 12.17 -15.40
CA GLU A 113 0.91 11.45 -16.09
C GLU A 113 1.06 10.02 -15.56
N ALA A 114 0.92 9.81 -14.24
CA ALA A 114 0.92 8.48 -13.66
C ALA A 114 -0.22 7.60 -14.21
N LEU A 115 -1.41 8.18 -14.43
CA LEU A 115 -2.51 7.48 -15.10
C LEU A 115 -2.14 7.12 -16.53
N ALA A 116 -1.61 8.07 -17.31
CA ALA A 116 -1.24 7.84 -18.71
C ALA A 116 -0.19 6.72 -18.83
N ALA A 117 0.84 6.74 -17.99
CA ALA A 117 1.88 5.71 -17.96
C ALA A 117 1.34 4.33 -17.59
N LEU A 118 0.42 4.25 -16.62
CA LEU A 118 -0.24 2.99 -16.29
C LEU A 118 -1.15 2.52 -17.43
N GLY A 119 -1.89 3.43 -18.07
CA GLY A 119 -2.69 3.13 -19.26
C GLY A 119 -1.85 2.51 -20.37
N GLU A 120 -0.70 3.11 -20.70
CA GLU A 120 0.26 2.57 -21.69
C GLU A 120 0.75 1.17 -21.32
N LEU A 121 1.05 0.93 -20.04
CA LEU A 121 1.48 -0.39 -19.57
C LEU A 121 0.37 -1.45 -19.75
N LEU A 122 -0.88 -1.08 -19.50
CA LEU A 122 -2.02 -2.00 -19.52
C LEU A 122 -2.62 -2.20 -20.92
N ASP A 123 -2.40 -1.27 -21.86
CA ASP A 123 -2.96 -1.31 -23.20
C ASP A 123 -2.44 -2.53 -24.01
N ASP A 124 -3.32 -3.11 -24.82
CA ASP A 124 -3.08 -4.26 -25.69
C ASP A 124 -3.21 -3.95 -27.20
N ASP A 125 -3.26 -2.66 -27.56
CA ASP A 125 -3.44 -2.11 -28.91
C ASP A 125 -4.72 -2.57 -29.62
N ARG A 126 -5.69 -3.15 -28.89
CA ARG A 126 -6.96 -3.57 -29.48
C ARG A 126 -7.95 -2.41 -29.52
N ALA A 127 -8.74 -2.37 -30.59
CA ALA A 127 -9.87 -1.45 -30.68
C ALA A 127 -10.80 -1.67 -29.49
N GLY A 128 -10.94 -0.63 -28.66
CA GLY A 128 -11.88 -0.59 -27.53
C GLY A 128 -13.30 -0.26 -27.95
N GLY A 129 -14.20 -0.24 -26.97
CA GLY A 129 -15.54 0.35 -27.10
C GLY A 129 -15.51 1.88 -26.92
N GLU A 130 -16.70 2.49 -26.86
CA GLU A 130 -16.86 3.91 -26.52
C GLU A 130 -16.22 4.21 -25.15
N PRO A 131 -15.51 5.35 -24.98
CA PRO A 131 -14.95 5.73 -23.70
C PRO A 131 -16.00 5.82 -22.59
N VAL A 132 -15.59 5.41 -21.40
CA VAL A 132 -16.41 5.38 -20.19
C VAL A 132 -15.74 6.24 -19.13
N GLU A 133 -16.53 7.00 -18.38
CA GLU A 133 -16.04 7.85 -17.29
C GLU A 133 -16.29 7.23 -15.90
N ARG A 134 -15.35 7.42 -14.99
CA ARG A 134 -15.43 7.07 -13.57
C ARG A 134 -14.98 8.24 -12.71
N ALA A 135 -15.84 8.67 -11.80
CA ALA A 135 -15.46 9.64 -10.79
C ALA A 135 -14.72 8.92 -9.65
N VAL A 136 -13.51 9.39 -9.34
CA VAL A 136 -12.65 8.84 -8.30
C VAL A 136 -12.41 9.93 -7.25
N ALA A 137 -12.51 9.54 -5.97
CA ALA A 137 -12.17 10.37 -4.84
C ALA A 137 -11.39 9.56 -3.81
N LEU A 138 -10.17 9.99 -3.51
CA LEU A 138 -9.24 9.27 -2.63
C LEU A 138 -8.73 10.18 -1.51
N GLU A 139 -8.38 9.58 -0.38
CA GLU A 139 -7.73 10.22 0.75
C GLU A 139 -6.60 9.32 1.27
N ALA A 140 -5.46 9.91 1.58
CA ALA A 140 -4.30 9.20 2.13
C ALA A 140 -3.55 10.06 3.16
N ALA A 141 -2.57 9.48 3.84
CA ALA A 141 -1.83 10.16 4.91
C ALA A 141 -0.89 11.27 4.41
N ASP A 142 -0.37 11.15 3.19
CA ASP A 142 0.55 12.07 2.54
C ASP A 142 0.54 11.88 1.01
N ARG A 143 1.29 12.73 0.27
CA ARG A 143 1.36 12.69 -1.21
C ARG A 143 1.88 11.35 -1.75
N PRO A 144 2.98 10.77 -1.23
CA PRO A 144 3.43 9.45 -1.67
C PRO A 144 2.34 8.39 -1.51
N ALA A 145 1.68 8.30 -0.34
CA ALA A 145 0.60 7.35 -0.12
C ALA A 145 -0.62 7.62 -1.01
N LEU A 146 -0.91 8.89 -1.32
CA LEU A 146 -1.98 9.27 -2.24
C LEU A 146 -1.69 8.79 -3.68
N LEU A 147 -0.43 8.84 -4.11
CA LEU A 147 -0.01 8.26 -5.40
C LEU A 147 -0.14 6.74 -5.43
N ALA A 148 0.25 6.04 -4.36
CA ALA A 148 0.03 4.60 -4.27
C ALA A 148 -1.46 4.24 -4.36
N ALA A 149 -2.30 4.92 -3.58
CA ALA A 149 -3.75 4.72 -3.61
C ALA A 149 -4.35 5.02 -5.01
N TRP A 150 -3.84 6.02 -5.71
CA TRP A 150 -4.26 6.33 -7.08
C TRP A 150 -3.93 5.21 -8.07
N ILE A 151 -2.70 4.70 -8.02
CA ILE A 151 -2.28 3.57 -8.86
C ILE A 151 -3.09 2.31 -8.54
N ASP A 152 -3.31 2.02 -7.25
CA ASP A 152 -4.11 0.86 -6.81
C ASP A 152 -5.56 0.95 -7.32
N GLU A 153 -6.18 2.13 -7.26
CA GLU A 153 -7.54 2.35 -7.77
C GLU A 153 -7.60 2.17 -9.30
N LEU A 154 -6.63 2.67 -10.04
CA LEU A 154 -6.58 2.51 -11.49
C LEU A 154 -6.35 1.05 -11.90
N ALA A 155 -5.48 0.33 -11.19
CA ALA A 155 -5.28 -1.10 -11.39
C ALA A 155 -6.57 -1.88 -11.07
N TYR A 156 -7.26 -1.53 -9.99
CA TYR A 156 -8.56 -2.09 -9.65
C TYR A 156 -9.61 -1.89 -10.75
N LEU A 157 -9.73 -0.67 -11.29
CA LEU A 157 -10.66 -0.38 -12.40
C LEU A 157 -10.33 -1.23 -13.63
N ALA A 158 -9.05 -1.35 -13.98
CA ALA A 158 -8.62 -2.17 -15.11
C ALA A 158 -8.92 -3.66 -14.92
N GLU A 159 -8.68 -4.20 -13.73
CA GLU A 159 -8.85 -5.64 -13.47
C GLU A 159 -10.30 -6.06 -13.22
N THR A 160 -11.09 -5.20 -12.57
CA THR A 160 -12.44 -5.58 -12.13
C THR A 160 -13.53 -5.08 -13.05
N GLU A 161 -13.31 -3.96 -13.73
CA GLU A 161 -14.28 -3.37 -14.66
C GLU A 161 -13.90 -3.55 -16.13
N ASP A 162 -12.78 -4.22 -16.44
CA ASP A 162 -12.21 -4.30 -17.79
C ASP A 162 -12.13 -2.88 -18.40
N LEU A 163 -11.60 -1.91 -17.65
CA LEU A 163 -11.51 -0.50 -18.04
C LEU A 163 -10.05 -0.02 -18.08
N ILE A 164 -9.48 0.10 -19.27
CA ILE A 164 -8.11 0.60 -19.47
C ILE A 164 -8.11 2.13 -19.34
N PRO A 165 -7.37 2.73 -18.38
CA PRO A 165 -7.29 4.18 -18.22
C PRO A 165 -6.66 4.86 -19.44
N LEU A 166 -7.22 5.99 -19.87
CA LEU A 166 -6.72 6.78 -21.01
C LEU A 166 -6.36 8.22 -20.62
N GLU A 167 -7.19 8.86 -19.81
CA GLU A 167 -7.04 10.27 -19.46
C GLU A 167 -7.59 10.54 -18.05
N ALA A 168 -6.94 11.42 -17.30
CA ALA A 168 -7.48 12.01 -16.09
C ALA A 168 -8.02 13.42 -16.37
N ARG A 169 -9.29 13.68 -16.06
CA ARG A 169 -9.93 15.00 -16.18
C ARG A 169 -10.28 15.57 -14.81
N ALA A 170 -10.37 16.89 -14.72
CA ALA A 170 -10.75 17.60 -13.50
C ALA A 170 -9.97 17.12 -12.26
N VAL A 171 -8.65 16.98 -12.41
CA VAL A 171 -7.75 16.50 -11.35
C VAL A 171 -7.56 17.60 -10.32
N GLU A 172 -8.11 17.41 -9.13
CA GLU A 172 -8.02 18.32 -7.99
C GLU A 172 -7.27 17.64 -6.85
N VAL A 173 -6.17 18.25 -6.42
CA VAL A 173 -5.37 17.80 -5.27
C VAL A 173 -5.50 18.81 -4.15
N GLU A 174 -6.02 18.38 -3.00
CA GLU A 174 -6.24 19.23 -1.83
C GLU A 174 -5.29 18.83 -0.70
N ASP A 175 -4.49 19.80 -0.24
CA ASP A 175 -3.48 19.67 0.82
C ASP A 175 -2.41 18.58 0.58
N GLY A 176 -2.40 17.96 -0.60
CA GLY A 176 -1.56 16.80 -0.94
C GLY A 176 -1.99 15.49 -0.27
N VAL A 177 -3.23 15.42 0.25
CA VAL A 177 -3.76 14.24 0.95
C VAL A 177 -5.13 13.80 0.43
N ARG A 178 -5.81 14.64 -0.35
CA ARG A 178 -7.08 14.30 -1.02
C ARG A 178 -6.95 14.50 -2.52
N LEU A 179 -7.47 13.56 -3.29
CA LEU A 179 -7.53 13.61 -4.75
C LEU A 179 -8.99 13.46 -5.20
N ARG A 180 -9.43 14.28 -6.14
CA ARG A 180 -10.64 14.04 -6.94
C ARG A 180 -10.28 14.12 -8.41
N ALA A 181 -10.79 13.19 -9.20
CA ALA A 181 -10.58 13.17 -10.64
C ALA A 181 -11.72 12.43 -11.35
N THR A 182 -11.87 12.68 -12.65
CA THR A 182 -12.66 11.83 -13.55
C THR A 182 -11.70 11.03 -14.41
N VAL A 183 -11.67 9.72 -14.22
CA VAL A 183 -10.95 8.77 -15.08
C VAL A 183 -11.78 8.54 -16.33
N VAL A 184 -11.21 8.82 -17.49
CA VAL A 184 -11.73 8.40 -18.78
C VAL A 184 -10.96 7.15 -19.19
N GLY A 185 -11.67 6.06 -19.46
CA GLY A 185 -11.06 4.81 -19.90
C GLY A 185 -11.81 4.19 -21.07
N ARG A 186 -11.20 3.20 -21.70
CA ARG A 186 -11.86 2.38 -22.73
C ARG A 186 -12.16 0.98 -22.19
N PRO A 187 -13.26 0.33 -22.61
CA PRO A 187 -13.46 -1.08 -22.35
C PRO A 187 -12.32 -1.92 -22.95
N GLY A 188 -11.73 -2.80 -22.14
CA GLY A 188 -10.60 -3.64 -22.52
C GLY A 188 -10.00 -4.39 -21.32
N ARG A 189 -9.47 -5.59 -21.57
CA ARG A 189 -8.74 -6.36 -20.55
C ARG A 189 -7.27 -5.95 -20.54
N PRO A 190 -6.67 -5.79 -19.36
CA PRO A 190 -5.28 -5.36 -19.28
C PRO A 190 -4.35 -6.44 -19.84
N ARG A 191 -3.33 -6.01 -20.59
CA ARG A 191 -2.28 -6.87 -21.13
C ARG A 191 -1.43 -7.51 -20.04
N HIS A 192 -1.12 -6.74 -19.00
CA HIS A 192 -0.38 -7.15 -17.82
C HIS A 192 -1.22 -6.92 -16.57
N VAL A 193 -1.13 -7.81 -15.59
CA VAL A 193 -1.78 -7.65 -14.29
C VAL A 193 -0.87 -6.76 -13.45
N VAL A 194 -1.42 -5.71 -12.84
CA VAL A 194 -0.66 -4.86 -11.91
C VAL A 194 -1.26 -5.09 -10.54
N LYS A 195 -0.60 -5.91 -9.73
CA LYS A 195 -1.09 -6.30 -8.40
C LYS A 195 -1.24 -5.11 -7.45
N GLY A 196 -0.48 -4.05 -7.69
CA GLY A 196 -0.60 -2.77 -7.00
C GLY A 196 0.71 -2.00 -6.88
N ALA A 197 0.62 -0.82 -6.27
CA ALA A 197 1.75 0.00 -5.88
C ALA A 197 2.40 -0.53 -4.59
N THR A 198 3.72 -0.56 -4.57
CA THR A 198 4.50 -0.84 -3.36
C THR A 198 4.94 0.44 -2.68
N TYR A 199 5.15 0.36 -1.37
CA TYR A 199 5.69 1.45 -0.56
C TYR A 199 7.23 1.50 -0.62
N HIS A 200 7.86 0.56 -1.34
CA HIS A 200 9.31 0.59 -1.57
C HIS A 200 9.65 1.71 -2.56
N ARG A 201 10.58 2.61 -2.16
CA ARG A 201 11.01 3.78 -2.96
C ARG A 201 9.90 4.75 -3.35
N LEU A 202 8.73 4.63 -2.72
CA LEU A 202 7.61 5.53 -2.94
C LEU A 202 8.01 6.95 -2.52
N ARG A 203 8.00 7.88 -3.47
CA ARG A 203 8.40 9.28 -3.29
C ARG A 203 7.43 10.18 -4.03
N PHE A 204 7.15 11.33 -3.44
CA PHE A 204 6.48 12.45 -4.09
C PHE A 204 6.98 13.72 -3.40
N ALA A 205 7.74 14.54 -4.11
CA ALA A 205 8.33 15.74 -3.52
C ALA A 205 8.42 16.89 -4.55
N PRO A 206 8.37 18.16 -4.09
CA PRO A 206 8.73 19.28 -4.93
C PRO A 206 10.22 19.19 -5.31
N GLU A 207 10.54 19.52 -6.55
CA GLU A 207 11.89 19.51 -7.10
C GLU A 207 12.01 20.62 -8.16
N GLY A 208 12.80 21.66 -7.84
CA GLY A 208 12.86 22.87 -8.67
C GLY A 208 11.51 23.60 -8.71
N ASP A 209 11.05 23.94 -9.91
CA ASP A 209 9.77 24.61 -10.17
C ASP A 209 8.60 23.62 -10.34
N GLY A 210 8.81 22.32 -10.09
CA GLY A 210 7.82 21.28 -10.27
C GLY A 210 7.88 20.20 -9.20
N TYR A 211 7.42 19.00 -9.57
CA TYR A 211 7.35 17.84 -8.69
C TYR A 211 7.95 16.61 -9.37
N VAL A 212 8.54 15.76 -8.54
CA VAL A 212 9.03 14.46 -8.94
C VAL A 212 8.40 13.40 -8.05
N ALA A 213 7.86 12.36 -8.68
CA ALA A 213 7.32 11.20 -8.01
C ALA A 213 7.94 9.90 -8.51
N THR A 214 7.95 8.90 -7.64
CA THR A 214 8.45 7.56 -7.92
C THR A 214 7.57 6.55 -7.21
N VAL A 215 7.13 5.51 -7.93
CA VAL A 215 6.33 4.40 -7.41
C VAL A 215 6.82 3.11 -8.05
N VAL A 216 6.91 2.03 -7.28
CA VAL A 216 7.25 0.70 -7.78
C VAL A 216 5.98 -0.14 -7.84
N LEU A 217 5.70 -0.73 -9.00
CA LEU A 217 4.55 -1.57 -9.30
C LEU A 217 4.93 -3.05 -9.20
N ASP A 218 4.07 -3.86 -8.57
CA ASP A 218 4.14 -5.32 -8.61
C ASP A 218 3.30 -5.83 -9.79
N VAL A 219 3.93 -6.49 -10.77
CA VAL A 219 3.29 -6.93 -12.04
C VAL A 219 3.32 -8.45 -12.27
#